data_AF-C4XTM1-F1
#
_entry.id   AF-C4XTM1-F1
#
_cell.length_a   1.000
_cell.length_b   1.000
_cell.length_c   1.000
_cell.angle_alpha   90.00
_cell.angle_beta   90.00
_cell.angle_gamma   90.00
#
_symmetry.space_group_name_H-M   'P 1'
#
loop_
_entity.id
_entity.type
_entity.pdbx_description
1 polymer ?
#
loop_
_entity_poly.entity_id
_entity_poly.type
_entity_poly.pdbx_seq_one_letter_code
_entity_poly.pdbx_strand_id
1 'polypeptide(L)'
;MNCDSGKRRGKRRVWGGRSDVRSVLYMAVLSAKKYNPVIRDFYNRLKEAGKPHKVAAVASMRKLITILNAMVRSGQLWGQYAHAA
;
A
#
# COMPACT_ATOMS: atom_id res chain seq x y z
N MET A 1 -0.34 -4.24 -19.40
CA MET A 1 -0.78 -5.20 -20.42
C MET A 1 -0.95 -6.54 -19.72
N ASN A 2 -2.16 -7.10 -19.75
CA ASN A 2 -2.46 -8.38 -19.11
C ASN A 2 -2.14 -9.51 -20.11
N CYS A 3 -1.28 -10.45 -19.74
CA CYS A 3 -0.91 -11.61 -20.57
C CYS A 3 -1.87 -12.78 -20.33
N ASP A 4 -3.17 -12.54 -20.43
CA ASP A 4 -4.21 -13.51 -20.09
C ASP A 4 -4.76 -14.28 -21.32
N SER A 5 -4.27 -13.98 -22.53
CA SER A 5 -4.77 -14.56 -23.80
C SER A 5 -4.28 -15.98 -24.11
N GLY A 6 -3.45 -16.59 -23.26
CA GLY A 6 -2.89 -17.93 -23.49
C GLY A 6 -2.88 -18.82 -22.24
N LYS A 7 -2.38 -20.06 -22.37
CA LYS A 7 -2.35 -21.05 -21.27
C LYS A 7 -1.38 -20.70 -20.12
N ARG A 8 -0.52 -19.69 -20.30
CA ARG A 8 0.50 -19.28 -19.32
C ARG A 8 -0.13 -18.43 -18.21
N ARG A 9 -0.12 -18.91 -16.97
CA ARG A 9 -0.41 -18.10 -15.76
C ARG A 9 0.85 -17.76 -14.99
N GLY A 10 1.32 -16.52 -15.09
CA GLY A 10 2.46 -15.99 -14.35
C GLY A 10 2.08 -15.03 -13.21
N LYS A 11 3.07 -14.50 -12.49
CA LYS A 11 2.84 -13.43 -11.51
C LYS A 11 2.34 -12.17 -12.22
N ARG A 12 1.21 -11.60 -11.77
CA ARG A 12 0.70 -10.33 -12.30
C ARG A 12 1.70 -9.20 -12.03
N ARG A 13 1.87 -8.32 -13.01
CA ARG A 13 2.71 -7.13 -12.94
C ARG A 13 1.85 -5.90 -13.20
N VAL A 14 2.12 -4.82 -12.50
CA VAL A 14 1.52 -3.51 -12.79
C VAL A 14 2.43 -2.78 -13.76
N TRP A 15 1.87 -2.24 -14.85
CA TRP A 15 2.58 -1.44 -15.83
C TRP A 15 1.72 -0.23 -16.25
N GLY A 16 2.36 0.90 -16.56
CA GLY A 16 1.69 2.18 -16.86
C GLY A 16 1.16 2.94 -15.63
N GLY A 17 0.26 3.88 -15.88
CA GLY A 17 -0.36 4.76 -14.87
C GLY A 17 0.59 5.85 -14.34
N ARG A 18 0.36 6.31 -13.11
CA ARG A 18 1.20 7.31 -12.43
C ARG A 18 2.39 6.63 -11.74
N SER A 19 3.45 6.35 -12.50
CA SER A 19 4.69 5.73 -12.00
C SER A 19 5.32 6.52 -10.86
N ASP A 20 5.38 7.85 -11.00
CA ASP A 20 6.12 8.70 -10.09
C ASP A 20 5.44 8.73 -8.71
N VAL A 21 4.11 8.80 -8.70
CA VAL A 21 3.31 8.70 -7.48
C VAL A 21 3.55 7.36 -6.79
N ARG A 22 3.66 6.26 -7.55
CA ARG A 22 3.94 4.94 -6.97
C ARG A 22 5.32 4.88 -6.34
N SER A 23 6.33 5.48 -6.98
CA SER A 23 7.69 5.56 -6.43
C SER A 23 7.72 6.37 -5.14
N VAL A 24 7.06 7.53 -5.10
CA VAL A 24 6.95 8.37 -3.90
C VAL A 24 6.22 7.63 -2.78
N LEU A 25 5.08 7.01 -3.07
CA LEU A 25 4.33 6.22 -2.08
C LEU A 25 5.16 5.04 -1.54
N TYR A 26 5.97 4.41 -2.38
CA TYR A 26 6.83 3.31 -1.95
C TYR A 26 7.85 3.82 -0.93
N MET A 27 8.53 4.93 -1.22
CA MET A 27 9.48 5.56 -0.29
C MET A 27 8.78 6.02 0.99
N ALA A 28 7.59 6.61 0.89
CA ALA A 28 6.80 7.00 2.05
C ALA A 28 6.45 5.82 2.96
N VAL A 29 6.11 4.66 2.40
CA VAL A 29 5.83 3.44 3.17
C VAL A 29 7.05 2.90 3.90
N LEU A 30 8.26 3.02 3.33
CA LEU A 30 9.48 2.60 4.02
C LEU A 30 9.70 3.39 5.32
N SER A 31 9.42 4.69 5.30
CA SER A 31 9.45 5.54 6.51
C SER A 31 8.25 5.26 7.42
N ALA A 32 7.04 5.13 6.86
CA ALA A 32 5.82 4.89 7.64
C ALA A 32 5.89 3.57 8.42
N LYS A 33 6.51 2.52 7.88
CA LYS A 33 6.73 1.26 8.61
C LYS A 33 7.53 1.46 9.91
N LYS A 34 8.42 2.45 9.97
CA LYS A 34 9.25 2.73 11.16
C LYS A 34 8.51 3.59 12.18
N TYR A 35 7.87 4.67 11.72
CA TYR A 35 7.36 5.73 12.60
C TYR A 35 5.83 5.74 12.75
N ASN A 36 5.09 5.12 11.84
CA ASN A 36 3.64 5.15 11.85
C ASN A 36 3.09 3.79 12.33
N PRO A 37 2.54 3.69 13.56
CA PRO A 37 2.09 2.42 14.12
C PRO A 37 0.99 1.77 13.26
N VAL A 38 0.05 2.55 12.73
CA VAL A 38 -1.05 2.04 11.89
C VAL A 38 -0.55 1.29 10.65
N ILE A 39 0.43 1.87 9.96
CA ILE A 39 1.00 1.26 8.74
C ILE A 39 1.96 0.12 9.10
N ARG A 40 2.71 0.25 10.19
CA ARG A 40 3.62 -0.78 10.71
C ARG A 40 2.85 -2.05 11.06
N ASP A 41 1.76 -1.93 11.80
CA ASP A 41 1.00 -3.08 12.30
C ASP A 41 0.31 -3.80 11.12
N PHE A 42 -0.24 -3.04 10.17
CA PHE A 42 -0.77 -3.61 8.92
C PHE A 42 0.31 -4.34 8.10
N TYR A 43 1.51 -3.75 8.00
CA TYR A 43 2.64 -4.35 7.30
C TYR A 43 3.12 -5.64 8.00
N ASN A 44 3.24 -5.62 9.32
CA ASN A 44 3.69 -6.76 10.13
C ASN A 44 2.70 -7.92 10.03
N ARG A 45 1.39 -7.65 10.15
CA ARG A 45 0.34 -8.65 9.95
C ARG A 45 0.45 -9.36 8.59
N LEU A 46 0.76 -8.62 7.53
CA LEU A 46 0.97 -9.21 6.19
C LEU A 46 2.26 -10.02 6.11
N LYS A 47 3.32 -9.59 6.81
CA LYS A 47 4.58 -10.31 6.88
C LYS A 47 4.44 -11.62 7.66
N GLU A 48 3.71 -11.61 8.76
CA GLU A 48 3.36 -12.79 9.57
C GLU A 48 2.50 -13.77 8.77
N ALA A 49 1.58 -13.27 7.93
CA ALA A 49 0.84 -14.08 6.96
C ALA A 49 1.68 -14.63 5.78
N GLY A 50 3.02 -14.62 5.90
CA GLY A 50 3.95 -15.18 4.92
C GLY A 50 4.11 -14.36 3.64
N LYS A 51 3.60 -13.11 3.56
CA LYS A 51 3.69 -12.34 2.33
C LYS A 51 5.13 -11.85 2.07
N PRO A 52 5.58 -11.85 0.79
CA PRO A 52 6.87 -11.25 0.43
C PRO A 52 6.93 -9.76 0.79
N HIS A 53 8.12 -9.25 1.12
CA HIS A 53 8.34 -7.84 1.50
C HIS A 53 7.69 -6.86 0.52
N LYS A 54 7.94 -7.05 -0.78
CA LYS A 54 7.41 -6.19 -1.83
C LYS A 54 5.88 -6.19 -1.89
N VAL A 55 5.24 -7.33 -1.64
CA VAL A 55 3.77 -7.45 -1.63
C VAL A 55 3.19 -6.73 -0.42
N ALA A 56 3.78 -6.92 0.76
CA ALA A 56 3.37 -6.22 1.98
C ALA A 56 3.52 -4.70 1.82
N ALA A 57 4.66 -4.22 1.30
CA ALA A 57 4.89 -2.80 1.04
C ALA A 57 3.87 -2.21 0.05
N VAL A 58 3.55 -2.94 -1.03
CA VAL A 58 2.54 -2.50 -2.01
C VAL A 58 1.14 -2.42 -1.42
N ALA A 59 0.76 -3.38 -0.58
CA ALA A 59 -0.51 -3.31 0.14
C ALA A 59 -0.54 -2.12 1.12
N SER A 60 0.55 -1.86 1.84
CA SER A 60 0.68 -0.71 2.72
C SER A 60 0.59 0.62 1.97
N MET A 61 1.12 0.71 0.74
CA MET A 61 0.94 1.90 -0.11
C MET A 61 -0.53 2.17 -0.38
N ARG A 62 -1.30 1.12 -0.70
CA ARG A 62 -2.74 1.24 -0.96
C ARG A 62 -3.50 1.66 0.30
N LYS A 63 -3.15 1.11 1.46
CA LYS A 63 -3.71 1.53 2.76
C LYS A 63 -3.44 3.01 3.00
N LEU A 64 -2.19 3.46 2.86
CA LEU A 64 -1.78 4.85 3.06
C LEU A 64 -2.55 5.84 2.18
N ILE A 65 -2.57 5.64 0.85
CA ILE A 65 -3.28 6.56 -0.04
C ILE A 65 -4.79 6.59 0.21
N THR A 66 -5.37 5.48 0.66
CA THR A 66 -6.80 5.43 0.99
C THR A 66 -7.11 6.29 2.21
N ILE A 67 -6.23 6.29 3.22
CA ILE A 67 -6.35 7.17 4.39
C ILE A 67 -6.25 8.63 3.98
N LEU A 68 -5.21 8.98 3.23
CA LEU A 68 -4.97 10.35 2.80
C LEU A 68 -6.15 10.88 1.96
N ASN A 69 -6.69 10.06 1.06
CA ASN A 69 -7.86 10.44 0.27
C ASN A 69 -9.12 10.61 1.14
N ALA A 70 -9.31 9.76 2.15
CA ALA A 70 -10.43 9.90 3.08
C ALA A 70 -10.32 11.19 3.90
N MET A 71 -9.12 11.51 4.40
CA MET A 71 -8.81 12.74 5.14
C MET A 71 -9.06 14.00 4.29
N VAL A 72 -8.59 14.02 3.04
CA VAL A 72 -8.83 15.14 2.13
C VAL A 72 -10.31 15.32 1.87
N ARG A 73 -11.06 14.21 1.68
CA ARG A 73 -12.51 14.26 1.48
C ARG A 73 -13.26 14.78 2.70
N SER A 74 -12.83 14.44 3.92
CA SER A 74 -13.48 14.88 5.17
C SER A 74 -12.93 16.20 5.72
N GLY A 75 -11.89 16.78 5.11
CA GLY A 75 -11.21 17.97 5.63
C GLY A 75 -10.49 17.73 6.97
N GLN A 76 -10.14 16.47 7.27
CA GLN A 76 -9.57 16.08 8.55
C GLN A 76 -8.05 15.94 8.48
N LEU A 77 -7.38 16.29 9.59
CA LEU A 77 -5.96 16.01 9.80
C LEU A 77 -5.73 14.54 10.19
N TRP A 78 -4.46 14.13 10.19
CA TRP A 78 -4.10 12.74 10.48
C TRP A 78 -4.49 12.39 11.93
N GLY A 79 -5.50 11.53 12.08
CA GLY A 79 -5.90 10.95 13.36
C GLY A 79 -5.36 9.54 13.49
N GLN A 80 -4.62 9.26 14.56
CA GLN A 80 -4.00 7.95 14.83
C GLN A 80 -5.02 6.79 14.92
N TYR A 81 -6.32 7.10 15.09
CA TYR A 81 -7.41 6.16 15.34
C TYR A 81 -8.46 6.07 14.22
N ALA A 82 -8.24 6.65 13.04
CA ALA A 82 -9.21 6.64 11.93
C ALA A 82 -9.47 5.24 11.31
N HIS A 83 -9.02 4.16 11.96
CA HIS A 83 -9.11 2.77 11.50
C HIS A 83 -9.60 1.77 12.55
N ALA A 84 -10.34 2.22 13.56
CA ALA A 84 -11.07 1.34 14.48
C ALA A 84 -12.45 0.87 13.94
N ALA A 85 -12.65 0.87 12.62
CA ALA A 85 -13.89 0.43 11.98
C ALA A 85 -13.58 -0.59 10.86
#